data_AF-A0AAD6D7M5-F1
#
_entry.id   AF-A0AAD6D7M5-F1
#
_cell.length_a   1.000
_cell.length_b   1.000
_cell.length_c   1.000
_cell.angle_alpha   90.00
_cell.angle_beta   90.00
_cell.angle_gamma   90.00
#
_symmetry.space_group_name_H-M   'P 1'
#
loop_
_entity.id
_entity.type
_entity.pdbx_description
1 polymer ?
#
loop_
_entity_poly.entity_id
_entity_poly.type
_entity_poly.pdbx_seq_one_letter_code
_entity_poly.pdbx_strand_id
1 'polypeptide(L)'
;MTSREDLYAQLQALDEELPGNRMRWYLSVFPCLAALNQVDEIVALYPVLIQKYVDEAQHRQVTRQIREAITKAVGIIGAAKVASLQTSIIVKFKTGNALRALASVVPSHLHDPTNYRENDSPEVASKRGREFLKKIYLVDPDVDSNPTREAGPDYDYIVLELLYGRVFSFTEVLDILETEQVIVSALVGVDCVEQVRSHMLGLLRNGARREEVELVRRICALVVEKIGVRKSRNIPSVPEL
;
A
#
# COMPACT_ATOMS: atom_id res chain seq x y z
N MET A 1 12.50 -18.27 -17.02
CA MET A 1 12.07 -17.10 -16.24
C MET A 1 11.32 -16.19 -17.17
N THR A 2 10.08 -15.81 -16.85
CA THR A 2 9.34 -14.78 -17.60
C THR A 2 10.11 -13.45 -17.46
N SER A 3 10.26 -12.68 -18.53
CA SER A 3 11.03 -11.43 -18.47
C SER A 3 10.30 -10.37 -17.62
N ARG A 4 11.01 -9.33 -17.15
CA ARG A 4 10.38 -8.18 -16.46
C ARG A 4 9.32 -7.52 -17.35
N GLU A 5 9.60 -7.43 -18.66
CA GLU A 5 8.67 -6.85 -19.63
C GLU A 5 7.37 -7.66 -19.71
N ASP A 6 7.45 -8.99 -19.67
CA ASP A 6 6.27 -9.85 -19.65
C ASP A 6 5.44 -9.66 -18.38
N LEU A 7 6.08 -9.46 -17.22
CA LEU A 7 5.38 -9.17 -15.96
C LEU A 7 4.62 -7.84 -16.07
N TYR A 8 5.27 -6.79 -16.59
CA TYR A 8 4.64 -5.48 -16.72
C TYR A 8 3.49 -5.49 -17.73
N ALA A 9 3.64 -6.22 -18.84
CA ALA A 9 2.57 -6.42 -19.80
C ALA A 9 1.37 -7.16 -19.19
N GLN A 10 1.62 -8.20 -18.37
CA GLN A 10 0.55 -8.91 -17.65
C GLN A 10 -0.15 -8.01 -16.63
N LEU A 11 0.58 -7.17 -15.89
CA LEU A 11 0.00 -6.22 -14.94
C LEU A 11 -0.91 -5.21 -15.64
N GLN A 12 -0.46 -4.68 -16.78
CA GLN A 12 -1.26 -3.77 -17.59
C GLN A 12 -2.51 -4.47 -18.16
N ALA A 13 -2.35 -5.68 -18.69
CA ALA A 13 -3.47 -6.46 -19.22
C ALA A 13 -4.55 -6.74 -18.16
N LEU A 14 -4.14 -7.03 -16.92
CA LEU A 14 -5.07 -7.20 -15.80
C LEU A 14 -5.88 -5.92 -15.54
N ASP A 15 -5.27 -4.74 -15.60
CA ASP A 15 -5.98 -3.46 -15.41
C ASP A 15 -6.97 -3.19 -16.55
N GLU A 16 -6.61 -3.55 -17.78
CA GLU A 16 -7.45 -3.40 -18.98
C GLU A 16 -8.66 -4.35 -19.01
N GLU A 17 -8.63 -5.47 -18.28
CA GLU A 17 -9.79 -6.36 -18.11
C GLU A 17 -10.99 -5.65 -17.45
N LEU A 18 -10.76 -4.55 -16.73
CA LEU A 18 -11.81 -3.80 -16.05
C LEU A 18 -11.85 -2.34 -16.54
N PRO A 19 -12.48 -2.05 -17.71
CA PRO A 19 -12.59 -0.71 -18.24
C PRO A 19 -13.21 0.28 -17.23
N GLY A 20 -12.62 1.46 -17.11
CA GLY A 20 -13.07 2.48 -16.15
C GLY A 20 -12.74 2.16 -14.69
N ASN A 21 -11.90 1.15 -14.43
CA ASN A 21 -11.37 0.87 -13.11
C ASN A 21 -10.63 2.08 -12.52
N ARG A 22 -10.91 2.37 -11.25
CA ARG A 22 -10.22 3.40 -10.47
C ARG A 22 -9.04 2.85 -9.66
N MET A 23 -8.98 1.53 -9.43
CA MET A 23 -7.90 0.88 -8.66
C MET A 23 -6.66 0.71 -9.53
N ARG A 24 -5.85 1.76 -9.63
CA ARG A 24 -4.66 1.76 -10.50
C ARG A 24 -3.68 0.68 -10.09
N TRP A 25 -3.28 -0.19 -11.00
CA TRP A 25 -2.47 -1.37 -10.68
C TRP A 25 -1.13 -1.03 -10.01
N TYR A 26 -0.51 0.09 -10.36
CA TYR A 26 0.75 0.54 -9.75
C TYR A 26 0.61 0.85 -8.26
N LEU A 27 -0.57 1.27 -7.79
CA LEU A 27 -0.85 1.48 -6.36
C LEU A 27 -0.93 0.16 -5.57
N SER A 28 -1.05 -0.97 -6.25
CA SER A 28 -0.88 -2.29 -5.63
C SER A 28 0.55 -2.79 -5.72
N VAL A 29 1.20 -2.62 -6.88
CA VAL A 29 2.51 -3.22 -7.13
C VAL A 29 3.60 -2.59 -6.26
N PHE A 30 3.72 -1.27 -6.19
CA PHE A 30 4.78 -0.63 -5.40
C PHE A 30 4.74 -0.95 -3.90
N PRO A 31 3.60 -0.84 -3.18
CA PRO A 31 3.56 -1.23 -1.78
C PRO A 31 3.75 -2.74 -1.58
N CYS A 32 3.31 -3.59 -2.52
CA CYS A 32 3.58 -5.02 -2.46
C CYS A 32 5.08 -5.33 -2.62
N LEU A 33 5.76 -4.73 -3.60
CA LEU A 33 7.22 -4.85 -3.79
C LEU A 33 7.99 -4.31 -2.59
N ALA A 34 7.56 -3.17 -2.02
CA ALA A 34 8.14 -2.63 -0.79
C ALA A 34 7.99 -3.62 0.37
N ALA A 35 6.80 -4.22 0.53
CA ALA A 35 6.52 -5.24 1.55
C ALA A 35 7.33 -6.53 1.36
N LEU A 36 7.63 -6.90 0.12
CA LEU A 36 8.48 -8.03 -0.26
C LEU A 36 9.99 -7.68 -0.26
N ASN A 37 10.34 -6.43 0.03
CA ASN A 37 11.71 -5.91 -0.04
C ASN A 37 12.35 -6.15 -1.43
N GLN A 38 11.62 -5.86 -2.51
CA GLN A 38 12.08 -6.00 -3.89
C GLN A 38 12.44 -4.63 -4.46
N VAL A 39 13.47 -4.03 -3.88
CA VAL A 39 13.92 -2.67 -4.21
C VAL A 39 14.42 -2.57 -5.66
N ASP A 40 15.13 -3.61 -6.13
CA ASP A 40 15.63 -3.67 -7.51
C ASP A 40 14.48 -3.67 -8.53
N GLU A 41 13.34 -4.27 -8.18
CA GLU A 41 12.15 -4.27 -9.04
C GLU A 41 11.45 -2.90 -9.03
N ILE A 42 11.47 -2.17 -7.91
CA ILE A 42 10.97 -0.78 -7.86
C ILE A 42 11.77 0.12 -8.80
N VAL A 43 13.11 0.00 -8.76
CA VAL A 43 14.05 0.72 -9.64
C VAL A 43 13.82 0.39 -11.10
N ALA A 44 13.59 -0.90 -11.41
CA ALA A 44 13.36 -1.35 -12.78
C ALA A 44 11.97 -0.98 -13.31
N LEU A 45 10.93 -1.01 -12.47
CA LEU A 45 9.55 -0.81 -12.88
C LEU A 45 9.22 0.65 -13.14
N TYR A 46 9.65 1.56 -12.27
CA TYR A 46 9.20 2.96 -12.32
C TYR A 46 9.48 3.65 -13.67
N PRO A 47 10.68 3.55 -14.28
CA PRO A 47 10.93 4.19 -15.57
C PRO A 47 10.02 3.65 -16.68
N VAL A 48 9.79 2.33 -16.70
CA VAL A 48 8.92 1.69 -17.70
C VAL A 48 7.47 2.10 -17.47
N LEU A 49 7.01 2.14 -16.22
CA LEU A 49 5.67 2.59 -15.86
C LEU A 49 5.39 3.98 -16.41
N ILE A 50 6.24 4.94 -16.03
CA ILE A 50 6.04 6.34 -16.39
C ILE A 50 6.16 6.56 -17.91
N GLN A 51 7.07 5.87 -18.59
CA GLN A 51 7.25 6.07 -20.04
C GLN A 51 6.19 5.38 -20.89
N LYS A 52 5.66 4.21 -20.46
CA LYS A 52 4.84 3.35 -21.33
C LYS A 52 3.36 3.31 -20.97
N TYR A 53 3.02 3.46 -19.69
CA TYR A 53 1.65 3.22 -19.20
C TYR A 53 1.03 4.46 -18.54
N VAL A 54 1.72 5.61 -18.55
CA VAL A 54 1.23 6.86 -17.96
C VAL A 54 1.46 8.01 -18.93
N ASP A 55 0.40 8.79 -19.17
CA ASP A 55 0.49 10.00 -19.99
C ASP A 55 1.46 11.02 -19.38
N GLU A 56 2.23 11.70 -20.23
CA GLU A 56 3.25 12.68 -19.78
C GLU A 56 2.67 13.77 -18.87
N ALA A 57 1.46 14.23 -19.17
CA ALA A 57 0.73 15.21 -18.36
C ALA A 57 0.46 14.74 -16.91
N GLN A 58 0.41 13.41 -16.68
CA GLN A 58 0.12 12.80 -15.39
C GLN A 58 1.37 12.35 -14.64
N HIS A 59 2.57 12.42 -15.24
CA HIS A 59 3.81 11.90 -14.64
C HIS A 59 4.04 12.41 -13.22
N ARG A 60 3.86 13.73 -12.99
CA ARG A 60 4.03 14.33 -11.66
C ARG A 60 3.02 13.79 -10.66
N GLN A 61 1.75 13.68 -11.06
CA GLN A 61 0.68 13.18 -10.20
C GLN A 61 0.93 11.71 -9.82
N VAL A 62 1.18 10.84 -10.81
CA VAL A 62 1.42 9.42 -10.57
C VAL A 62 2.67 9.18 -9.73
N THR A 63 3.74 9.93 -9.96
CA THR A 63 4.96 9.87 -9.13
C THR A 63 4.65 10.19 -7.67
N ARG A 64 3.86 11.24 -7.42
CA ARG A 64 3.42 11.62 -6.07
C ARG A 64 2.56 10.53 -5.43
N GLN A 65 1.64 9.94 -6.19
CA GLN A 65 0.78 8.86 -5.71
C GLN A 65 1.58 7.60 -5.33
N ILE A 66 2.55 7.19 -6.16
CA ILE A 66 3.45 6.06 -5.87
C ILE A 66 4.26 6.32 -4.58
N ARG A 67 4.80 7.53 -4.44
CA ARG A 67 5.52 7.94 -3.23
C ARG A 67 4.62 7.88 -1.99
N GLU A 68 3.39 8.34 -2.11
CA GLU A 68 2.42 8.28 -1.01
C GLU A 68 2.02 6.84 -0.69
N ALA A 69 1.85 5.97 -1.69
CA ALA A 69 1.56 4.54 -1.48
C ALA A 69 2.66 3.87 -0.65
N ILE A 70 3.94 4.10 -0.99
CA ILE A 70 5.07 3.57 -0.21
C ILE A 70 5.12 4.21 1.18
N THR A 71 4.83 5.51 1.29
CA THR A 71 4.74 6.21 2.59
C THR A 71 3.67 5.59 3.47
N LYS A 72 2.45 5.41 2.98
CA LYS A 72 1.33 4.81 3.74
C LYS A 72 1.61 3.37 4.14
N ALA A 73 2.31 2.61 3.31
CA ALA A 73 2.71 1.25 3.65
C ALA A 73 3.54 1.15 4.94
N VAL A 74 4.12 2.27 5.44
CA VAL A 74 4.86 2.32 6.72
C VAL A 74 4.01 1.86 7.89
N GLY A 75 2.70 2.10 7.86
CA GLY A 75 1.79 1.68 8.91
C GLY A 75 1.59 0.17 8.98
N ILE A 76 2.00 -0.57 7.93
CA ILE A 76 1.93 -2.03 7.90
C ILE A 76 3.31 -2.67 8.05
N ILE A 77 4.31 -2.14 7.34
CA ILE A 77 5.60 -2.81 7.18
C ILE A 77 6.75 -2.16 7.97
N GLY A 78 6.48 -1.02 8.63
CA GLY A 78 7.45 -0.29 9.44
C GLY A 78 8.41 0.61 8.66
N ALA A 79 9.10 1.51 9.39
CA ALA A 79 9.99 2.54 8.85
C ALA A 79 11.49 2.16 8.86
N ALA A 80 11.86 1.07 9.54
CA ALA A 80 13.23 0.83 9.99
C ALA A 80 14.28 0.86 8.87
N LYS A 81 15.44 1.45 9.19
CA LYS A 81 16.70 1.46 8.44
C LYS A 81 17.70 0.60 9.20
N VAL A 82 18.39 -0.34 8.55
CA VAL A 82 19.57 -0.98 9.16
C VAL A 82 20.72 -0.91 8.16
N ALA A 83 21.89 -0.55 8.65
CA ALA A 83 23.12 -0.70 7.90
C ALA A 83 23.58 -2.16 8.09
N SER A 84 23.83 -2.85 6.98
CA SER A 84 24.38 -4.20 7.00
C SER A 84 25.76 -4.20 7.64
N LEU A 85 25.89 -4.82 8.81
CA LEU A 85 27.14 -5.39 9.28
C LEU A 85 26.85 -6.81 9.80
N GLN A 86 27.01 -7.77 8.89
CA GLN A 86 27.66 -9.04 9.21
C GLN A 86 26.98 -9.89 10.31
N THR A 87 25.82 -10.50 10.03
CA THR A 87 25.43 -11.83 10.57
C THR A 87 24.10 -12.31 9.97
N SER A 88 23.95 -13.63 9.88
CA SER A 88 22.92 -14.40 9.16
C SER A 88 21.48 -14.28 9.68
N ILE A 89 20.96 -13.07 9.89
CA ILE A 89 19.51 -12.84 9.96
C ILE A 89 19.17 -11.75 8.94
N ILE A 90 18.56 -12.16 7.84
CA ILE A 90 18.16 -11.25 6.76
C ILE A 90 16.94 -10.45 7.24
N VAL A 91 17.18 -9.32 7.92
CA VAL A 91 16.17 -8.27 8.08
C VAL A 91 16.50 -7.16 7.08
N LYS A 92 15.81 -7.17 5.94
CA LYS A 92 15.95 -6.14 4.90
C LYS A 92 14.79 -5.12 4.98
N PHE A 93 15.14 -3.83 4.87
CA PHE A 93 14.27 -2.65 5.10
C PHE A 93 13.21 -2.46 4.04
N LYS A 94 11.98 -2.06 4.43
CA LYS A 94 10.86 -2.04 3.49
C LYS A 94 10.55 -0.64 2.94
N THR A 95 9.95 0.27 3.70
CA THR A 95 9.49 1.58 3.16
C THR A 95 10.60 2.58 2.85
N GLY A 96 11.48 2.87 3.81
CA GLY A 96 12.52 3.89 3.62
C GLY A 96 13.51 3.57 2.50
N ASN A 97 13.79 2.28 2.28
CA ASN A 97 14.60 1.83 1.14
C ASN A 97 13.86 1.94 -0.17
N ALA A 98 12.60 1.50 -0.22
CA ALA A 98 11.75 1.63 -1.40
C ALA A 98 11.65 3.10 -1.84
N LEU A 99 11.45 4.04 -0.91
CA LEU A 99 11.42 5.47 -1.21
C LEU A 99 12.74 6.01 -1.77
N ARG A 100 13.88 5.66 -1.17
CA ARG A 100 15.20 6.10 -1.66
C ARG A 100 15.53 5.52 -3.03
N ALA A 101 15.16 4.27 -3.26
CA ALA A 101 15.38 3.60 -4.53
C ALA A 101 14.49 4.16 -5.64
N LEU A 102 13.22 4.41 -5.33
CA LEU A 102 12.32 5.17 -6.20
C LEU A 102 12.94 6.54 -6.53
N ALA A 103 13.36 7.30 -5.52
CA ALA A 103 13.96 8.62 -5.72
C ALA A 103 15.21 8.59 -6.62
N SER A 104 15.98 7.50 -6.63
CA SER A 104 17.17 7.35 -7.49
C SER A 104 16.86 7.24 -8.98
N VAL A 105 15.62 6.88 -9.34
CA VAL A 105 15.16 6.73 -10.72
C VAL A 105 14.10 7.75 -11.14
N VAL A 106 13.58 8.56 -10.21
CA VAL A 106 12.67 9.66 -10.53
C VAL A 106 13.46 10.80 -11.18
N PRO A 107 13.10 11.25 -12.40
CA PRO A 107 13.69 12.43 -13.03
C PRO A 107 13.58 13.68 -12.14
N SER A 108 14.60 14.55 -12.16
CA SER A 108 14.67 15.75 -11.31
C SER A 108 13.47 16.67 -11.45
N HIS A 109 12.91 16.82 -12.66
CA HIS A 109 11.73 17.66 -12.89
C HIS A 109 10.45 17.10 -12.25
N LEU A 110 10.40 15.80 -11.93
CA LEU A 110 9.30 15.15 -11.21
C LEU A 110 9.54 15.08 -9.70
N HIS A 111 10.69 15.56 -9.21
CA HIS A 111 10.91 15.68 -7.77
C HIS A 111 9.91 16.65 -7.15
N ASP A 112 9.42 16.29 -5.98
CA ASP A 112 8.41 17.01 -5.23
C ASP A 112 8.97 17.18 -3.81
N PRO A 113 9.43 18.37 -3.40
CA PRO A 113 10.00 18.58 -2.08
C PRO A 113 8.93 18.82 -0.99
N THR A 114 7.64 18.80 -1.34
CA THR A 114 6.57 19.23 -0.44
C THR A 114 6.33 18.20 0.66
N ASN A 115 6.34 18.66 1.92
CA ASN A 115 5.87 17.90 3.06
C ASN A 115 4.36 18.15 3.27
N TYR A 116 3.54 17.30 2.65
CA TYR A 116 2.08 17.37 2.73
C TYR A 116 1.51 17.22 4.15
N ARG A 117 2.28 16.68 5.09
CA ARG A 117 1.84 16.46 6.48
C ARG A 117 2.35 17.52 7.46
N GLU A 118 3.09 18.53 7.00
CA GLU A 118 3.74 19.52 7.86
C GLU A 118 2.75 20.27 8.76
N ASN A 119 1.57 20.60 8.24
CA ASN A 119 0.54 21.36 8.94
C ASN A 119 -0.65 20.51 9.40
N ASP A 120 -0.54 19.18 9.35
CA ASP A 120 -1.61 18.29 9.84
C ASP A 120 -1.64 18.38 11.38
N SER A 121 -2.74 18.85 11.96
CA SER A 121 -2.86 18.96 13.43
C SER A 121 -3.15 17.59 14.05
N PRO A 122 -2.69 17.31 15.30
CA PRO A 122 -3.01 16.06 15.99
C PRO A 122 -4.52 15.80 16.10
N GLU A 123 -5.29 16.83 16.42
CA GLU A 123 -6.72 16.75 16.67
C GLU A 123 -7.49 16.45 15.37
N VAL A 124 -7.11 17.13 14.27
CA VAL A 124 -7.68 16.88 12.94
C VAL A 124 -7.37 15.47 12.49
N ALA A 125 -6.11 15.04 12.65
CA ALA A 125 -5.68 13.70 12.29
C ALA A 125 -6.40 12.61 13.09
N SER A 126 -6.52 12.79 14.41
CA SER A 126 -7.21 11.86 15.31
C SER A 126 -8.66 11.65 14.87
N LYS A 127 -9.41 12.76 14.69
CA LYS A 127 -10.81 12.72 14.25
C LYS A 127 -10.94 12.00 12.91
N ARG A 128 -10.09 12.34 11.94
CA ARG A 128 -10.08 11.73 10.60
C ARG A 128 -9.74 10.24 10.66
N GLY A 129 -8.81 9.84 11.53
CA GLY A 129 -8.41 8.44 11.76
C GLY A 129 -9.55 7.58 12.30
N ARG A 130 -10.30 8.09 13.28
CA ARG A 130 -11.48 7.41 13.84
C ARG A 130 -12.56 7.21 12.78
N GLU A 131 -12.86 8.24 12.00
CA GLU A 131 -13.81 8.14 10.90
C GLU A 131 -13.37 7.16 9.81
N PHE A 132 -12.07 7.10 9.53
CA PHE A 132 -11.50 6.12 8.59
C PHE A 132 -11.67 4.69 9.11
N LEU A 133 -11.39 4.44 10.40
CA LEU A 133 -11.57 3.12 11.02
C LEU A 133 -13.04 2.70 11.03
N LYS A 134 -13.95 3.61 11.39
CA LYS A 134 -15.41 3.38 11.35
C LYS A 134 -15.88 2.90 9.97
N LYS A 135 -15.37 3.52 8.91
CA LYS A 135 -15.70 3.16 7.53
C LYS A 135 -15.22 1.76 7.12
N ILE A 136 -14.14 1.26 7.71
CA ILE A 136 -13.59 -0.06 7.38
C ILE A 136 -14.32 -1.15 8.18
N TYR A 137 -14.41 -0.96 9.49
CA TYR A 137 -14.81 -2.01 10.41
C TYR A 137 -16.29 -1.94 10.83
N LEU A 138 -16.98 -0.82 10.56
CA LEU A 138 -18.34 -0.53 11.05
C LEU A 138 -18.43 -0.55 12.58
N VAL A 139 -17.33 -0.19 13.25
CA VAL A 139 -17.24 -0.08 14.71
C VAL A 139 -16.87 1.34 15.09
N ASP A 140 -17.45 1.83 16.17
CA ASP A 140 -17.02 3.06 16.82
C ASP A 140 -15.86 2.77 17.79
N PRO A 141 -14.63 3.19 17.50
CA PRO A 141 -13.50 2.91 18.38
C PRO A 141 -13.66 3.54 19.77
N ASP A 142 -14.54 4.53 19.96
CA ASP A 142 -14.75 5.16 21.27
C ASP A 142 -15.78 4.44 22.15
N VAL A 143 -16.63 3.59 21.55
CA VAL A 143 -17.78 2.98 22.23
C VAL A 143 -17.71 1.46 22.22
N ASP A 144 -17.29 0.87 21.11
CA ASP A 144 -17.31 -0.58 20.93
C ASP A 144 -16.15 -1.27 21.65
N SER A 145 -16.41 -2.50 22.11
CA SER A 145 -15.38 -3.36 22.68
C SER A 145 -14.29 -3.63 21.64
N ASN A 146 -13.03 -3.45 22.04
CA ASN A 146 -11.89 -3.61 21.17
C ASN A 146 -10.87 -4.58 21.81
N PRO A 147 -10.77 -5.82 21.31
CA PRO A 147 -9.84 -6.81 21.85
C PRO A 147 -8.37 -6.35 21.83
N THR A 148 -7.99 -5.50 20.87
CA THR A 148 -6.65 -4.91 20.80
C THR A 148 -6.41 -3.93 21.96
N ARG A 149 -7.40 -3.12 22.31
CA ARG A 149 -7.34 -2.23 23.48
C ARG A 149 -7.27 -2.99 24.79
N GLU A 150 -8.05 -4.06 24.91
CA GLU A 150 -8.04 -4.94 26.10
C GLU A 150 -6.69 -5.63 26.27
N ALA A 151 -6.07 -6.07 25.16
CA ALA A 151 -4.74 -6.69 25.19
C ALA A 151 -3.60 -5.69 25.44
N GLY A 152 -3.74 -4.45 24.98
CA GLY A 152 -2.69 -3.44 25.08
C GLY A 152 -3.19 -2.04 24.72
N PRO A 153 -3.62 -1.22 25.70
CA PRO A 153 -4.18 0.10 25.43
C PRO A 153 -3.18 1.07 24.78
N ASP A 154 -1.89 1.00 25.13
CA ASP A 154 -0.84 1.80 24.50
C ASP A 154 -0.65 1.44 23.02
N TYR A 155 -0.77 0.14 22.69
CA TYR A 155 -0.69 -0.33 21.32
C TYR A 155 -1.91 0.14 20.51
N ASP A 156 -3.12 0.03 21.07
CA ASP A 156 -4.34 0.56 20.46
C ASP A 156 -4.23 2.07 20.20
N TYR A 157 -3.73 2.82 21.17
CA TYR A 157 -3.49 4.26 21.03
C TYR A 157 -2.54 4.57 19.86
N ILE A 158 -1.41 3.86 19.76
CA ILE A 158 -0.45 4.04 18.65
C ILE A 158 -1.10 3.73 17.30
N VAL A 159 -1.84 2.61 17.22
CA VAL A 159 -2.51 2.21 15.98
C VAL A 159 -3.55 3.25 15.57
N LEU A 160 -4.39 3.70 16.50
CA LEU A 160 -5.48 4.63 16.22
C LEU A 160 -4.97 6.05 15.91
N GLU A 161 -4.15 6.62 16.79
CA GLU A 161 -3.73 8.02 16.70
C GLU A 161 -2.64 8.24 15.67
N LEU A 162 -1.67 7.30 15.57
CA LEU A 162 -0.55 7.46 14.64
C LEU A 162 -0.86 6.79 13.30
N LEU A 163 -1.20 5.50 13.28
CA LEU A 163 -1.34 4.79 12.00
C LEU A 163 -2.63 5.20 11.28
N TYR A 164 -3.78 5.07 11.91
CA TYR A 164 -5.04 5.53 11.31
C TYR A 164 -5.10 7.05 11.21
N GLY A 165 -4.73 7.78 12.27
CA GLY A 165 -4.79 9.24 12.28
C GLY A 165 -3.85 9.92 11.27
N ARG A 166 -2.54 9.66 11.37
CA ARG A 166 -1.51 10.39 10.60
C ARG A 166 -1.14 9.76 9.27
N VAL A 167 -1.27 8.44 9.15
CA VAL A 167 -0.78 7.70 7.97
C VAL A 167 -1.93 7.38 7.02
N PHE A 168 -2.87 6.53 7.46
CA PHE A 168 -3.91 5.99 6.58
C PHE A 168 -4.96 7.03 6.23
N SER A 169 -5.49 7.77 7.21
CA SER A 169 -6.59 8.70 6.94
C SER A 169 -6.20 9.98 6.19
N PHE A 170 -4.90 10.25 6.01
CA PHE A 170 -4.40 11.41 5.25
C PHE A 170 -4.77 11.30 3.76
N THR A 171 -5.71 12.12 3.29
CA THR A 171 -6.37 11.93 1.98
C THR A 171 -6.06 13.01 0.94
N GLU A 172 -5.08 13.88 1.17
CA GLU A 172 -4.74 14.93 0.20
C GLU A 172 -4.03 14.43 -1.06
N VAL A 173 -3.50 13.20 -1.02
CA VAL A 173 -2.74 12.60 -2.15
C VAL A 173 -3.38 11.32 -2.67
N LEU A 174 -3.78 10.42 -1.77
CA LEU A 174 -4.53 9.21 -2.10
C LEU A 174 -5.87 9.24 -1.36
N ASP A 175 -6.95 8.90 -2.04
CA ASP A 175 -8.27 8.81 -1.41
C ASP A 175 -8.40 7.58 -0.48
N ILE A 176 -9.60 7.36 0.06
CA ILE A 176 -9.86 6.25 0.99
C ILE A 176 -9.69 4.89 0.31
N LEU A 177 -10.16 4.75 -0.93
CA LEU A 177 -10.11 3.49 -1.67
C LEU A 177 -8.70 3.18 -2.14
N GLU A 178 -7.98 4.18 -2.64
CA GLU A 178 -6.57 4.08 -2.99
C GLU A 178 -5.72 3.74 -1.75
N THR A 179 -6.04 4.33 -0.59
CA THR A 179 -5.37 3.99 0.68
C THR A 179 -5.62 2.53 1.09
N GLU A 180 -6.88 2.07 1.05
CA GLU A 180 -7.22 0.69 1.40
C GLU A 180 -6.58 -0.31 0.41
N GLN A 181 -6.52 0.03 -0.88
CA GLN A 181 -5.78 -0.75 -1.89
C GLN A 181 -4.31 -0.90 -1.47
N VAL A 182 -3.65 0.18 -1.06
CA VAL A 182 -2.26 0.16 -0.59
C VAL A 182 -2.11 -0.73 0.65
N ILE A 183 -3.04 -0.65 1.61
CA ILE A 183 -3.03 -1.46 2.83
C ILE A 183 -3.16 -2.95 2.49
N VAL A 184 -4.15 -3.33 1.66
CA VAL A 184 -4.34 -4.71 1.19
C VAL A 184 -3.06 -5.23 0.52
N SER A 185 -2.46 -4.45 -0.38
CA SER A 185 -1.25 -4.84 -1.10
C SER A 185 -0.03 -5.01 -0.18
N ALA A 186 0.14 -4.14 0.80
CA ALA A 186 1.20 -4.27 1.81
C ALA A 186 0.99 -5.52 2.69
N LEU A 187 -0.25 -5.77 3.14
CA LEU A 187 -0.63 -6.92 3.96
C LEU A 187 -0.43 -8.25 3.22
N VAL A 188 -0.78 -8.31 1.93
CA VAL A 188 -0.44 -9.47 1.07
C VAL A 188 1.06 -9.67 1.02
N GLY A 189 1.83 -8.61 0.83
CA GLY A 189 3.29 -8.65 0.79
C GLY A 189 3.92 -9.20 2.09
N VAL A 190 3.35 -8.88 3.26
CA VAL A 190 3.82 -9.40 4.57
C VAL A 190 3.10 -10.66 5.06
N ASP A 191 2.24 -11.25 4.24
CA ASP A 191 1.56 -12.53 4.52
C ASP A 191 0.61 -12.49 5.73
N CYS A 192 -0.12 -11.38 5.87
CA CYS A 192 -1.01 -11.10 7.00
C CYS A 192 -2.49 -11.34 6.63
N VAL A 193 -2.85 -12.62 6.42
CA VAL A 193 -4.11 -13.05 5.78
C VAL A 193 -5.40 -12.54 6.43
N GLU A 194 -5.49 -12.55 7.76
CA GLU A 194 -6.73 -12.12 8.45
C GLU A 194 -7.01 -10.63 8.20
N GLN A 195 -5.95 -9.81 8.22
CA GLN A 195 -6.01 -8.38 7.97
C GLN A 195 -6.28 -8.09 6.49
N VAL A 196 -5.72 -8.89 5.56
CA VAL A 196 -6.08 -8.81 4.13
C VAL A 196 -7.60 -8.98 3.97
N ARG A 197 -8.20 -9.98 4.64
CA ARG A 197 -9.66 -10.21 4.60
C ARG A 197 -10.44 -9.00 5.12
N SER A 198 -10.05 -8.45 6.27
CA SER A 198 -10.71 -7.29 6.88
C SER A 198 -10.66 -6.04 6.00
N HIS A 199 -9.51 -5.73 5.38
CA HIS A 199 -9.38 -4.55 4.50
C HIS A 199 -10.01 -4.76 3.12
N MET A 200 -10.13 -6.00 2.63
CA MET A 200 -10.98 -6.29 1.45
C MET A 200 -12.46 -6.02 1.75
N LEU A 201 -12.95 -6.36 2.95
CA LEU A 201 -14.30 -5.94 3.40
C LEU A 201 -14.39 -4.41 3.50
N GLY A 202 -13.36 -3.75 4.02
CA GLY A 202 -13.27 -2.29 4.06
C GLY A 202 -13.44 -1.64 2.69
N LEU A 203 -12.74 -2.14 1.67
CA LEU A 203 -12.88 -1.69 0.28
C LEU A 203 -14.35 -1.82 -0.19
N LEU A 204 -14.96 -2.99 -0.01
CA LEU A 204 -16.33 -3.25 -0.44
C LEU A 204 -17.33 -2.32 0.27
N ARG A 205 -17.17 -2.13 1.59
CA ARG A 205 -18.02 -1.23 2.42
C ARG A 205 -17.91 0.23 1.99
N ASN A 206 -16.74 0.63 1.47
CA ASN A 206 -16.50 1.98 0.94
C ASN A 206 -16.84 2.11 -0.55
N GLY A 207 -17.58 1.13 -1.10
CA GLY A 207 -18.15 1.20 -2.43
C GLY A 207 -17.25 0.67 -3.55
N ALA A 208 -16.15 -0.02 -3.24
CA ALA A 208 -15.40 -0.77 -4.24
C ALA A 208 -16.26 -1.90 -4.82
N ARG A 209 -16.20 -2.09 -6.14
CA ARG A 209 -16.84 -3.26 -6.76
C ARG A 209 -16.06 -4.53 -6.43
N ARG A 210 -16.73 -5.67 -6.40
CA ARG A 210 -16.07 -6.95 -6.12
C ARG A 210 -14.94 -7.25 -7.12
N GLU A 211 -15.18 -6.93 -8.39
CA GLU A 211 -14.18 -7.07 -9.46
C GLU A 211 -12.94 -6.19 -9.22
N GLU A 212 -13.12 -4.98 -8.66
CA GLU A 212 -12.00 -4.08 -8.32
C GLU A 212 -11.13 -4.67 -7.21
N VAL A 213 -11.75 -5.23 -6.17
CA VAL A 213 -11.02 -5.88 -5.07
C VAL A 213 -10.34 -7.16 -5.54
N GLU A 214 -10.99 -7.93 -6.41
CA GLU A 214 -10.41 -9.14 -7.01
C GLU A 214 -9.22 -8.80 -7.93
N LEU A 215 -9.29 -7.70 -8.67
CA LEU A 215 -8.18 -7.19 -9.47
C LEU A 215 -6.96 -6.87 -8.59
N VAL A 216 -7.15 -6.13 -7.50
CA VAL A 216 -6.09 -5.84 -6.52
C VAL A 216 -5.46 -7.14 -6.00
N ARG A 217 -6.29 -8.13 -5.65
CA ARG A 217 -5.86 -9.46 -5.19
C ARG A 217 -5.00 -10.18 -6.24
N ARG A 218 -5.46 -10.21 -7.51
CA ARG A 218 -4.78 -10.86 -8.64
C ARG A 218 -3.45 -10.20 -8.97
N ILE A 219 -3.40 -8.87 -8.97
CA ILE A 219 -2.15 -8.10 -9.16
C ILE A 219 -1.12 -8.49 -8.10
N CYS A 220 -1.52 -8.50 -6.82
CA CYS A 220 -0.58 -8.85 -5.74
C CYS A 220 -0.14 -10.32 -5.83
N ALA A 221 -1.06 -11.23 -6.19
CA ALA A 221 -0.75 -12.64 -6.40
C ALA A 221 0.28 -12.83 -7.52
N LEU A 222 0.10 -12.15 -8.65
CA LEU A 222 1.04 -12.20 -9.78
C LEU A 222 2.43 -11.69 -9.38
N VAL A 223 2.50 -10.57 -8.65
CA VAL A 223 3.78 -10.05 -8.13
C VAL A 223 4.44 -11.08 -7.22
N VAL A 224 3.73 -11.60 -6.23
CA VAL A 224 4.28 -12.61 -5.29
C VAL A 224 4.81 -13.84 -6.02
N GLU A 225 4.05 -14.34 -7.00
CA GLU A 225 4.43 -15.49 -7.82
C GLU A 225 5.72 -15.22 -8.62
N LYS A 226 5.80 -14.08 -9.33
CA LYS A 226 6.97 -13.75 -10.16
C LYS A 226 8.23 -13.48 -9.34
N ILE A 227 8.09 -12.88 -8.16
CA ILE A 227 9.21 -12.72 -7.23
C ILE A 227 9.64 -14.08 -6.64
N GLY A 228 8.76 -15.08 -6.63
CA GLY A 228 9.07 -16.42 -6.15
C GLY A 228 9.13 -16.53 -4.62
N VAL A 229 8.47 -15.63 -3.90
CA VAL A 229 8.40 -15.69 -2.43
C VAL A 229 7.33 -16.69 -2.01
N ARG A 230 7.72 -17.68 -1.20
CA ARG A 230 6.78 -18.62 -0.59
C ARG A 230 5.94 -17.91 0.47
N LYS A 231 4.62 -18.01 0.35
CA LYS A 231 3.66 -17.59 1.37
C LYS A 231 3.33 -18.76 2.30
N SER A 232 3.12 -18.47 3.58
CA SER A 232 2.70 -19.47 4.58
C SER A 232 1.25 -19.87 4.41
N ARG A 233 0.43 -18.99 3.83
CA ARG A 233 -1.00 -19.19 3.54
C ARG A 233 -1.34 -18.66 2.16
N ASN A 234 -2.46 -19.13 1.61
CA ASN A 234 -3.00 -18.57 0.38
C ASN A 234 -3.54 -17.17 0.61
N ILE A 235 -3.41 -16.30 -0.40
CA ILE A 235 -4.09 -15.00 -0.40
C ILE A 235 -5.60 -15.28 -0.34
N PRO A 236 -6.33 -14.74 0.65
CA PRO A 236 -7.74 -15.06 0.85
C PRO A 236 -8.57 -14.56 -0.33
N SER A 237 -9.64 -15.28 -0.66
CA SER A 237 -10.62 -14.80 -1.64
C SER A 237 -11.31 -13.53 -1.14
N VAL A 238 -11.79 -12.71 -2.08
CA VAL A 238 -12.61 -11.54 -1.74
C VAL A 238 -13.84 -12.01 -0.95
N PRO A 239 -14.16 -11.42 0.21
CA PRO A 239 -15.30 -11.81 1.03
C PRO A 239 -16.64 -11.41 0.40
N GLU A 240 -17.73 -11.94 0.93
CA GLU A 240 -19.07 -11.42 0.68
C GLU A 240 -19.38 -10.31 1.70
N LEU A 241 -20.16 -9.32 1.28
CA LEU A 241 -20.64 -8.22 2.13
C LEU A 241 -21.81 -8.67 3.01
#